data_AF-T0Y784-F1
#
_entry.id   AF-T0Y784-F1
#
_cell.length_a   1.000
_cell.length_b   1.000
_cell.length_c   1.000
_cell.angle_alpha   90.00
_cell.angle_beta   90.00
_cell.angle_gamma   90.00
#
_symmetry.space_group_name_H-M   'P 1'
#
loop_
_entity.id
_entity.type
_entity.pdbx_description
1 polymer ?
#
loop_
_entity_poly.entity_id
_entity_poly.type
_entity_poly.pdbx_seq_one_letter_code
_entity_poly.pdbx_strand_id
1 'polypeptide(L)'
;FGDKKNFDFNPKTHWEIAEALGIMDRQRAAKISGSRFTYLKGGLVEMQFALINLVFKLLSDEIFIQKIIKDNNLDLVAKPFIPILPPMMMKTEPYEATGRLKAEDTTYKLADDDLWLIASAEHSLCSMYTDEIISEEDLPIRYIGYSTAFRREAGTYGKDTNGLI
;
A
#
# COMPACT_ATOMS: atom_id res chain seq x y z
N PHE A 1 -11.66 -16.74 2.80
CA PHE A 1 -12.70 -17.79 2.95
C PHE A 1 -13.81 -17.49 1.95
N GLY A 2 -14.44 -18.52 1.40
CA GLY A 2 -15.45 -18.41 0.35
C GLY A 2 -15.09 -19.26 -0.86
N ASP A 3 -16.11 -19.64 -1.63
CA ASP A 3 -15.96 -20.49 -2.81
C ASP A 3 -15.58 -19.67 -4.05
N LYS A 4 -14.77 -20.25 -4.94
CA LYS A 4 -14.50 -19.65 -6.25
C LYS A 4 -15.82 -19.57 -7.03
N LYS A 5 -16.13 -18.40 -7.57
CA LYS A 5 -17.32 -18.19 -8.38
C LYS A 5 -17.24 -19.02 -9.67
N ASN A 6 -18.28 -19.80 -9.96
CA ASN A 6 -18.47 -20.44 -11.25
C ASN A 6 -19.13 -19.44 -12.20
N PHE A 7 -18.50 -19.22 -13.35
CA PHE A 7 -19.05 -18.38 -14.42
C PHE A 7 -19.60 -19.27 -15.54
N ASP A 8 -20.71 -18.86 -16.13
CA ASP A 8 -21.31 -19.44 -17.34
C ASP A 8 -20.68 -18.89 -18.63
N PHE A 9 -19.67 -18.02 -18.50
CA PHE A 9 -18.86 -17.46 -19.57
C PHE A 9 -17.36 -17.58 -19.26
N ASN A 10 -16.51 -17.39 -20.28
CA ASN A 10 -15.06 -17.34 -20.09
C ASN A 10 -14.67 -16.00 -19.42
N PRO A 11 -14.20 -15.99 -18.15
CA PRO A 11 -13.90 -14.75 -17.45
C PRO A 11 -12.71 -14.03 -18.10
N LYS A 12 -12.86 -12.73 -18.30
CA LYS A 12 -11.78 -11.86 -18.74
C LYS A 12 -10.87 -11.49 -17.57
N THR A 13 -9.62 -11.23 -17.88
CA THR A 13 -8.63 -10.69 -16.95
C THR A 13 -8.93 -9.22 -16.64
N HIS A 14 -8.38 -8.69 -15.54
CA HIS A 14 -8.69 -7.31 -15.13
C HIS A 14 -8.16 -6.26 -16.12
N TRP A 15 -7.04 -6.53 -16.80
CA TRP A 15 -6.52 -5.61 -17.83
C TRP A 15 -7.37 -5.63 -19.10
N GLU A 16 -7.84 -6.80 -19.56
CA GLU A 16 -8.75 -6.88 -20.70
C GLU A 16 -10.06 -6.12 -20.44
N ILE A 17 -10.61 -6.23 -19.23
CA ILE A 17 -11.79 -5.47 -18.82
C ILE A 17 -11.49 -3.97 -18.79
N ALA A 18 -10.38 -3.58 -18.16
CA ALA A 18 -10.03 -2.18 -17.98
C ALA A 18 -9.67 -1.46 -19.29
N GLU A 19 -9.01 -2.16 -20.22
CA GLU A 19 -8.72 -1.67 -21.57
C GLU A 19 -10.00 -1.52 -22.39
N ALA A 20 -10.89 -2.52 -22.36
CA ALA A 20 -12.17 -2.45 -23.06
C ALA A 20 -13.07 -1.32 -22.54
N LEU A 21 -13.00 -1.00 -21.25
CA LEU A 21 -13.70 0.12 -20.63
C LEU A 21 -12.96 1.46 -20.80
N GLY A 22 -11.73 1.46 -21.32
CA GLY A 22 -10.91 2.65 -21.47
C GLY A 22 -10.51 3.29 -20.13
N ILE A 23 -10.55 2.56 -19.02
CA ILE A 23 -10.22 3.02 -17.65
C ILE A 23 -8.78 2.73 -17.25
N MET A 24 -8.02 2.04 -18.10
CA MET A 24 -6.58 1.81 -17.96
C MET A 24 -5.86 2.17 -19.26
N ASP A 25 -4.69 2.79 -19.15
CA ASP A 25 -3.87 3.16 -20.31
C ASP A 25 -2.39 2.93 -20.05
N ARG A 26 -1.95 1.74 -20.49
CA ARG A 26 -0.58 1.26 -20.35
C ARG A 26 0.32 1.79 -21.46
N GLN A 27 -0.22 1.97 -22.67
CA GLN A 27 0.56 2.41 -23.81
C GLN A 27 1.07 3.84 -23.62
N ARG A 28 0.21 4.75 -23.12
CA ARG A 28 0.65 6.12 -22.81
C ARG A 28 1.58 6.14 -21.61
N ALA A 29 1.31 5.36 -20.55
CA ALA A 29 2.20 5.30 -19.39
C ALA A 29 3.60 4.76 -19.74
N ALA A 30 3.69 3.76 -20.61
CA ALA A 30 4.96 3.21 -21.08
C ALA A 30 5.82 4.22 -21.83
N LYS A 31 5.21 5.15 -22.57
CA LYS A 31 5.93 6.24 -23.24
C LYS A 31 6.54 7.24 -22.25
N ILE A 32 5.94 7.40 -21.07
CA ILE A 32 6.34 8.41 -20.08
C ILE A 32 7.29 7.83 -19.02
N SER A 33 6.99 6.64 -18.51
CA SER A 33 7.67 6.07 -17.34
C SER A 33 8.28 4.68 -17.59
N GLY A 34 8.08 4.10 -18.78
CA GLY A 34 8.53 2.74 -19.10
C GLY A 34 7.55 1.64 -18.68
N SER A 35 8.01 0.39 -18.69
CA SER A 35 7.18 -0.76 -18.33
C SER A 35 6.71 -0.72 -16.88
N ARG A 36 5.68 -1.50 -16.54
CA ARG A 36 5.05 -1.60 -15.20
C ARG A 36 4.33 -0.33 -14.69
N PHE A 37 4.25 0.72 -15.51
CA PHE A 37 3.39 1.88 -15.23
C PHE A 37 2.10 1.83 -16.03
N THR A 38 1.05 2.42 -15.48
CA THR A 38 -0.24 2.58 -16.15
C THR A 38 -0.97 3.80 -15.64
N TYR A 39 -1.68 4.50 -16.53
CA TYR A 39 -2.69 5.45 -16.08
C TYR A 39 -3.96 4.69 -15.69
N LEU A 40 -4.57 5.10 -14.58
CA LEU A 40 -5.93 4.73 -14.19
C LEU A 40 -6.85 5.92 -14.46
N LYS A 41 -8.08 5.66 -14.88
CA LYS A 41 -9.05 6.70 -15.27
C LYS A 41 -10.47 6.39 -14.80
N GLY A 42 -11.29 7.44 -14.70
CA GLY A 42 -12.73 7.33 -14.43
C GLY A 42 -13.04 6.56 -13.15
N GLY A 43 -14.09 5.74 -13.19
CA GLY A 43 -14.57 4.98 -12.02
C GLY A 43 -13.54 4.05 -11.37
N LEU A 44 -12.47 3.65 -12.07
CA LEU A 44 -11.39 2.87 -11.45
C LEU A 44 -10.60 3.69 -10.42
N VAL A 45 -10.39 4.98 -10.69
CA VAL A 45 -9.74 5.92 -9.77
C VAL A 45 -10.66 6.19 -8.57
N GLU A 46 -11.94 6.43 -8.82
CA GLU A 46 -12.93 6.62 -7.76
C GLU A 46 -13.01 5.38 -6.85
N MET A 47 -13.01 4.19 -7.44
CA MET A 47 -13.00 2.93 -6.69
C MET A 47 -11.72 2.78 -5.85
N GLN A 48 -10.55 3.12 -6.38
CA GLN A 48 -9.30 3.09 -5.61
C GLN A 48 -9.41 3.96 -4.35
N PHE A 49 -9.86 5.21 -4.49
CA PHE A 49 -10.04 6.10 -3.33
C PHE A 49 -11.15 5.62 -2.40
N ALA A 50 -12.24 5.06 -2.93
CA ALA A 50 -13.31 4.49 -2.12
C ALA A 50 -12.82 3.30 -1.27
N LEU A 51 -11.95 2.44 -1.81
CA LEU A 51 -11.35 1.33 -1.07
C LEU A 51 -10.42 1.82 0.04
N ILE A 52 -9.58 2.83 -0.22
CA ILE A 52 -8.73 3.43 0.82
C ILE A 52 -9.58 4.02 1.94
N ASN A 53 -10.59 4.82 1.58
CA ASN A 53 -11.50 5.43 2.55
C ASN A 53 -12.32 4.40 3.33
N LEU A 54 -12.73 3.30 2.69
CA LEU A 54 -13.42 2.20 3.34
C LEU A 54 -12.52 1.58 4.43
N VAL A 55 -11.27 1.27 4.10
CA VAL A 55 -10.32 0.68 5.04
C VAL A 55 -10.03 1.63 6.22
N PHE A 56 -9.80 2.91 5.94
CA PHE A 56 -9.63 3.92 7.00
C PHE A 56 -10.85 3.99 7.91
N LYS A 57 -12.05 4.13 7.34
CA LYS A 57 -13.30 4.22 8.11
C LYS A 57 -13.52 3.00 9.00
N LEU A 58 -13.27 1.80 8.48
CA LEU A 58 -13.45 0.56 9.24
C LEU A 58 -12.43 0.46 10.39
N LEU A 59 -11.16 0.76 10.14
CA LEU A 59 -10.11 0.57 11.14
C LEU A 59 -10.01 1.71 12.16
N SER A 60 -10.56 2.89 11.84
CA SER A 60 -10.76 3.99 12.79
C SER A 60 -12.08 3.92 13.57
N ASP A 61 -12.95 2.93 13.29
CA ASP A 61 -14.23 2.77 13.99
C ASP A 61 -14.10 1.77 15.16
N GLU A 62 -14.29 2.27 16.37
CA GLU A 62 -14.20 1.47 17.59
C GLU A 62 -15.21 0.31 17.59
N ILE A 63 -16.44 0.55 17.12
CA ILE A 63 -17.50 -0.47 17.10
C ILE A 63 -17.08 -1.65 16.20
N PHE A 64 -16.48 -1.34 15.05
CA PHE A 64 -15.96 -2.35 14.14
C PHE A 64 -14.78 -3.13 14.75
N ILE A 65 -13.85 -2.45 15.43
CA ILE A 65 -12.74 -3.12 16.12
C ILE A 65 -13.24 -4.03 17.25
N GLN A 66 -14.18 -3.56 18.07
CA GLN A 66 -14.84 -4.36 19.11
C GLN A 66 -15.51 -5.61 18.52
N LYS A 67 -16.19 -5.46 17.39
CA LYS A 67 -16.81 -6.57 16.67
C LYS A 67 -15.76 -7.61 16.23
N ILE A 68 -14.64 -7.20 15.63
CA ILE A 68 -13.57 -8.13 15.22
C ILE A 68 -13.01 -8.90 16.44
N ILE A 69 -12.74 -8.19 17.54
CA ILE A 69 -12.22 -8.80 18.77
C ILE A 69 -13.19 -9.88 19.28
N LYS A 70 -14.48 -9.54 19.37
CA LYS A 70 -15.53 -10.46 19.81
C LYS A 70 -15.71 -11.65 18.87
N ASP A 71 -15.81 -11.41 17.56
CA ASP A 71 -16.04 -12.45 16.55
C ASP A 71 -14.89 -13.48 16.49
N ASN A 72 -13.69 -13.09 16.94
CA ASN A 72 -12.50 -13.95 16.96
C ASN A 72 -12.11 -14.41 18.38
N ASN A 73 -12.95 -14.18 19.40
CA ASN A 73 -12.69 -14.53 20.81
C ASN A 73 -11.32 -14.06 21.33
N LEU A 74 -10.95 -12.82 21.02
CA LEU A 74 -9.68 -12.23 21.44
C LEU A 74 -9.86 -11.44 22.75
N ASP A 75 -8.83 -11.47 23.60
CA ASP A 75 -8.76 -10.65 24.82
C ASP A 75 -7.87 -9.44 24.56
N LEU A 76 -8.44 -8.39 23.95
CA LEU A 76 -7.74 -7.18 23.52
C LEU A 76 -8.57 -5.93 23.78
N VAL A 77 -7.90 -4.80 24.00
CA VAL A 77 -8.53 -3.48 24.07
C VAL A 77 -8.90 -3.01 22.65
N ALA A 78 -10.13 -2.55 22.47
CA ALA A 78 -10.65 -2.10 21.18
C ALA A 78 -10.20 -0.69 20.78
N LYS A 79 -8.90 -0.39 20.87
CA LYS A 79 -8.36 0.93 20.50
C LYS A 79 -8.41 1.14 18.97
N PRO A 80 -9.06 2.18 18.42
CA PRO A 80 -9.08 2.42 16.97
C PRO A 80 -7.70 2.75 16.39
N PHE A 81 -7.52 2.54 15.09
CA PHE A 81 -6.36 3.07 14.37
C PHE A 81 -6.55 4.54 14.01
N ILE A 82 -5.48 5.32 14.10
CA ILE A 82 -5.43 6.71 13.64
C ILE A 82 -4.97 6.71 12.17
N PRO A 83 -5.78 7.22 11.21
CA PRO A 83 -5.35 7.40 9.84
C PRO A 83 -4.24 8.45 9.75
N ILE A 84 -3.20 8.15 8.98
CA ILE A 84 -2.06 9.06 8.80
C ILE A 84 -1.54 9.00 7.36
N LEU A 85 -1.05 10.12 6.86
CA LEU A 85 -0.31 10.20 5.60
C LEU A 85 1.17 10.33 5.95
N PRO A 86 1.97 9.26 5.82
CA PRO A 86 3.37 9.32 6.18
C PRO A 86 4.22 9.98 5.07
N PRO A 87 5.42 10.48 5.40
CA PRO A 87 6.39 10.90 4.39
C PRO A 87 6.70 9.77 3.41
N MET A 88 6.70 10.06 2.11
CA MET A 88 7.01 9.06 1.08
C MET A 88 8.52 8.94 0.77
N MET A 89 9.33 9.68 1.52
CA MET A 89 10.78 9.68 1.40
C MET A 89 11.41 9.59 2.80
N MET A 90 12.53 8.87 2.90
CA MET A 90 13.27 8.70 4.14
C MET A 90 14.76 8.97 3.94
N LYS A 91 15.41 9.52 4.97
CA LYS A 91 16.88 9.58 5.04
C LYS A 91 17.48 8.19 5.16
N THR A 92 18.75 8.03 4.82
CA THR A 92 19.42 6.71 4.85
C THR A 92 19.36 6.07 6.22
N GLU A 93 19.81 6.77 7.26
CA GLU A 93 19.91 6.25 8.63
C GLU A 93 18.58 5.68 9.19
N PRO A 94 17.46 6.43 9.26
CA PRO A 94 16.21 5.87 9.76
C PRO A 94 15.66 4.77 8.88
N TYR A 95 15.94 4.76 7.57
CA TYR A 95 15.49 3.69 6.68
C TYR A 95 16.30 2.41 6.86
N GLU A 96 17.62 2.50 7.06
CA GLU A 96 18.46 1.36 7.41
C GLU A 96 18.03 0.74 8.75
N ALA A 97 17.69 1.57 9.75
CA ALA A 97 17.21 1.11 11.04
C ALA A 97 15.93 0.25 10.96
N THR A 98 15.11 0.42 9.91
CA THR A 98 13.94 -0.45 9.66
C THR A 98 14.30 -1.86 9.18
N GLY A 99 15.54 -2.08 8.72
CA GLY A 99 15.96 -3.31 8.04
C GLY A 99 15.34 -3.48 6.64
N ARG A 100 14.70 -2.44 6.08
CA ARG A 100 13.99 -2.48 4.79
C ARG A 100 14.72 -1.78 3.65
N LEU A 101 15.81 -1.05 3.92
CA LEU A 101 16.58 -0.44 2.85
C LEU A 101 17.35 -1.51 2.06
N LYS A 102 16.98 -1.70 0.79
CA LYS A 102 17.60 -2.65 -0.14
C LYS A 102 17.85 -1.95 -1.47
N ALA A 103 19.00 -1.31 -1.57
CA ALA A 103 19.37 -0.41 -2.67
C ALA A 103 19.48 -1.12 -4.03
N GLU A 104 20.01 -2.35 -4.04
CA GLU A 104 20.35 -3.05 -5.28
C GLU A 104 19.11 -3.53 -6.04
N ASP A 105 18.06 -3.95 -5.32
CA ASP A 105 16.95 -4.71 -5.92
C ASP A 105 15.58 -4.02 -5.89
N THR A 106 15.34 -3.12 -4.92
CA THR A 106 13.95 -2.71 -4.62
C THR A 106 13.74 -1.21 -4.41
N THR A 107 14.71 -0.47 -3.87
CA THR A 107 14.48 0.92 -3.41
C THR A 107 15.09 1.96 -4.37
N TYR A 108 14.35 3.04 -4.65
CA TYR A 108 14.85 4.17 -5.42
C TYR A 108 15.51 5.21 -4.51
N LYS A 109 16.76 5.62 -4.83
CA LYS A 109 17.44 6.77 -4.22
C LYS A 109 17.29 8.00 -5.11
N LEU A 110 17.10 9.17 -4.51
CA LEU A 110 17.27 10.44 -5.23
C LEU A 110 18.77 10.68 -5.47
N ALA A 111 19.14 11.12 -6.68
CA ALA A 111 20.54 11.16 -7.09
C ALA A 111 21.36 12.16 -6.26
N ASP A 112 20.77 13.33 -5.96
CA ASP A 112 21.47 14.47 -5.35
C ASP A 112 21.15 14.66 -3.86
N ASP A 113 20.24 13.84 -3.31
CA ASP A 113 19.77 13.96 -1.92
C ASP A 113 20.02 12.68 -1.13
N ASP A 114 20.23 12.83 0.19
CA ASP A 114 20.17 11.69 1.12
C ASP A 114 18.71 11.31 1.41
N LEU A 115 17.98 10.97 0.36
CA LEU A 115 16.57 10.61 0.41
C LEU A 115 16.29 9.40 -0.49
N TRP A 116 15.45 8.52 0.02
CA TRP A 116 14.99 7.31 -0.67
C TRP A 116 13.48 7.28 -0.71
N LEU A 117 12.89 6.88 -1.83
CA LEU A 117 11.45 6.62 -1.92
C LEU A 117 11.10 5.36 -1.14
N ILE A 118 10.00 5.40 -0.40
CA ILE A 118 9.53 4.24 0.37
C ILE A 118 8.85 3.19 -0.53
N ALA A 119 8.99 1.91 -0.18
CA ALA A 119 8.30 0.79 -0.82
C ALA A 119 7.11 0.22 -0.01
N SER A 120 6.79 0.86 1.12
CA SER A 120 5.63 0.62 1.98
C SER A 120 5.47 1.79 2.96
N ALA A 121 4.23 2.16 3.30
CA ALA A 121 3.95 3.14 4.38
C ALA A 121 4.56 2.72 5.73
N GLU A 122 4.75 1.42 5.95
CA GLU A 122 5.42 0.84 7.12
C GLU A 122 6.79 1.47 7.37
N HIS A 123 7.58 1.71 6.31
CA HIS A 123 8.98 2.10 6.45
C HIS A 123 9.13 3.41 7.23
N SER A 124 8.34 4.42 6.87
CA SER A 124 8.32 5.71 7.56
C SER A 124 7.54 5.68 8.88
N LEU A 125 6.56 4.79 9.02
CA LEU A 125 5.75 4.70 10.24
C LEU A 125 6.50 4.00 11.38
N CYS A 126 7.30 2.97 11.09
CA CYS A 126 8.02 2.25 12.14
C CYS A 126 9.19 3.07 12.73
N SER A 127 9.74 4.02 11.98
CA SER A 127 10.76 4.96 12.44
C SER A 127 10.19 6.27 13.01
N MET A 128 8.86 6.38 13.18
CA MET A 128 8.20 7.64 13.56
C MET A 128 8.65 8.17 14.94
N TYR A 129 8.96 7.27 15.86
CA TYR A 129 9.36 7.57 17.24
C TYR A 129 10.84 7.26 17.51
N THR A 130 11.69 7.32 16.48
CA THR A 130 13.13 7.15 16.64
C THR A 130 13.66 8.15 17.66
N ASP A 131 14.49 7.67 18.59
CA ASP A 131 15.06 8.44 19.72
C ASP A 131 14.06 9.00 20.74
N GLU A 132 12.82 8.47 20.75
CA GLU A 132 11.80 8.80 21.75
C GLU A 132 11.58 7.67 22.76
N ILE A 133 11.25 8.03 24.01
CA ILE A 133 10.79 7.08 25.04
C ILE A 133 9.26 7.17 25.08
N ILE A 134 8.58 6.06 24.76
CA ILE A 134 7.12 5.98 24.76
C ILE A 134 6.63 5.59 26.16
N SER A 135 5.65 6.31 26.70
CA SER A 135 5.00 5.94 27.97
C SER A 135 4.15 4.68 27.80
N GLU A 136 4.12 3.81 28.82
CA GLU A 136 3.30 2.58 28.78
C GLU A 136 1.80 2.91 28.63
N GLU A 137 1.35 4.05 29.16
CA GLU A 137 -0.05 4.48 29.08
C GLU A 137 -0.49 4.86 27.65
N ASP A 138 0.46 5.18 26.76
CA ASP A 138 0.18 5.48 25.36
C ASP A 138 -0.01 4.21 24.52
N LEU A 139 0.39 3.05 25.03
CA LEU A 139 0.34 1.78 24.33
C LEU A 139 -1.06 1.12 24.39
N PRO A 140 -1.47 0.39 23.32
CA PRO A 140 -0.79 0.28 22.04
C PRO A 140 -0.97 1.54 21.19
N ILE A 141 0.07 1.99 20.48
CA ILE A 141 -0.07 3.03 19.44
C ILE A 141 -0.48 2.35 18.13
N ARG A 142 -1.55 2.84 17.49
CA ARG A 142 -2.16 2.20 16.33
C ARG A 142 -2.33 3.22 15.20
N TYR A 143 -1.52 3.11 14.16
CA TYR A 143 -1.64 3.91 12.94
C TYR A 143 -2.06 3.07 11.75
N ILE A 144 -2.83 3.69 10.86
CA ILE A 144 -3.08 3.16 9.52
C ILE A 144 -2.64 4.18 8.48
N GLY A 145 -1.62 3.79 7.71
CA GLY A 145 -1.02 4.65 6.68
C GLY A 145 -1.45 4.28 5.28
N TYR A 146 -1.65 5.28 4.43
CA TYR A 146 -1.67 5.12 2.98
C TYR A 146 -0.51 5.91 2.37
N SER A 147 0.27 5.25 1.51
CA SER A 147 1.28 5.90 0.68
C SER A 147 1.37 5.24 -0.67
N THR A 148 1.86 5.97 -1.67
CA THR A 148 2.36 5.34 -2.89
C THR A 148 3.62 4.55 -2.53
N ALA A 149 3.69 3.31 -2.97
CA ALA A 149 4.85 2.43 -2.78
C ALA A 149 5.65 2.35 -4.08
N PHE A 150 6.94 2.69 -4.01
CA PHE A 150 7.83 2.68 -5.15
C PHE A 150 8.77 1.48 -5.06
N ARG A 151 8.71 0.60 -6.06
CA ARG A 151 9.57 -0.59 -6.14
C ARG A 151 10.23 -0.69 -7.51
N ARG A 152 11.52 -1.02 -7.50
CA ARG A 152 12.28 -1.27 -8.74
C ARG A 152 11.87 -2.59 -9.40
N GLU A 153 11.41 -3.55 -8.60
CA GLU A 153 11.06 -4.91 -9.04
C GLU A 153 12.19 -5.56 -9.85
N ALA A 154 13.45 -5.28 -9.52
CA ALA A 154 14.60 -5.84 -10.21
C ALA A 154 14.58 -7.38 -10.10
N GLY A 155 14.82 -8.07 -11.21
CA GLY A 155 14.82 -9.55 -11.25
C GLY A 155 13.48 -10.22 -11.56
N THR A 156 12.37 -9.47 -11.68
CA THR A 156 11.05 -10.02 -12.07
C THR A 156 10.85 -10.19 -13.58
N TYR A 157 11.94 -10.35 -14.34
CA TYR A 157 11.91 -10.44 -15.80
C TYR A 157 10.95 -11.54 -16.27
N GLY A 158 9.87 -11.15 -16.97
CA GLY A 158 8.88 -12.06 -17.55
C GLY A 158 7.74 -12.49 -16.62
N LYS A 159 7.73 -12.11 -15.33
CA LYS A 159 6.59 -12.35 -14.42
C LYS A 159 5.70 -11.11 -14.33
N ASP A 160 4.38 -11.33 -14.33
CA ASP A 160 3.35 -10.30 -14.17
C ASP A 160 3.52 -9.10 -15.11
N THR A 161 3.82 -9.40 -16.38
CA THR A 161 4.05 -8.37 -17.41
C THR A 161 2.78 -7.62 -17.80
N ASN A 162 1.60 -8.03 -17.31
CA ASN A 162 0.30 -7.46 -17.67
C ASN A 162 -0.52 -7.09 -16.45
N GLY A 163 -1.27 -5.99 -16.57
CA GLY A 163 -2.18 -5.54 -15.52
C GLY A 163 -1.49 -4.69 -14.44
N LEU A 164 -1.82 -5.00 -13.18
CA LEU A 164 -1.58 -4.17 -11.98
C LEU A 164 -0.91 -4.98 -10.85
N ILE A 165 -0.44 -6.19 -11.14
CA ILE A 165 0.13 -7.12 -10.17
C ILE A 165 1.64 -7.21 -10.42
#